data_AF-A0A1Q8FLX5-F1
#
_entry.id   AF-A0A1Q8FLX5-F1
#
_cell.length_a   1.000
_cell.length_b   1.000
_cell.length_c   1.000
_cell.angle_alpha   90.00
_cell.angle_beta   90.00
_cell.angle_gamma   90.00
#
_symmetry.space_group_name_H-M   'P 1'
#
loop_
_entity.id
_entity.type
_entity.pdbx_description
1 polymer ?
#
loop_
_entity_poly.entity_id
_entity_poly.type
_entity_poly.pdbx_seq_one_letter_code
_entity_poly.pdbx_strand_id
1 'polypeptide(L)'
;MKLVLRVIWQGLLPIWGLVVLCAVIWDWFLVSGFWQPDFAYDSRMEVLGEAVSPSGELSLSVQSATRDLITNGEMTGSFSQSMVALKSGEAEYAVAYLGLGEDDRLSPLEQDDRLAISWASNDRVVVTHCGLRFTSMQNAVTLREDADAVTSPVRQVVEVEYRRRDDCGQAPPEGPSFSLTAGDVRFYGQTSHSVQVREGDTP
;
A
#
# COMPACT_ATOMS: atom_id res chain seq x y z
N MET A 1 19.97 70.04 12.01
CA MET A 1 19.18 69.27 11.00
C MET A 1 19.88 68.01 10.48
N LYS A 2 21.17 68.02 10.08
CA LYS A 2 21.86 66.83 9.52
C LYS A 2 21.98 65.63 10.48
N LEU A 3 22.05 65.87 11.79
CA LEU A 3 22.24 64.81 12.80
C LEU A 3 20.95 64.01 13.04
N VAL A 4 19.80 64.69 13.09
CA VAL A 4 18.47 64.06 13.22
C VAL A 4 18.15 63.24 11.98
N LEU A 5 18.45 63.77 10.78
CA LEU A 5 18.26 63.03 9.52
C LEU A 5 19.11 61.75 9.46
N ARG A 6 20.33 61.78 10.03
CA ARG A 6 21.22 60.61 10.13
C ARG A 6 20.67 59.53 11.07
N VAL A 7 20.13 59.93 12.22
CA VAL A 7 19.52 59.00 13.18
C VAL A 7 18.29 58.33 12.59
N ILE A 8 17.45 59.08 11.87
CA ILE A 8 16.27 58.52 11.19
C ILE A 8 16.70 57.54 10.08
N TRP A 9 17.73 57.87 9.30
CA TRP A 9 18.21 57.00 8.22
C TRP A 9 19.00 55.77 8.69
N GLN A 10 19.80 55.89 9.75
CA GLN A 10 20.66 54.80 10.23
C GLN A 10 19.99 53.94 11.30
N GLY A 11 18.97 54.45 11.99
CA GLY A 11 18.24 53.70 13.03
C GLY A 11 16.85 53.27 12.60
N LEU A 12 16.04 54.19 12.07
CA LEU A 12 14.62 53.90 11.83
C LEU A 12 14.40 52.99 10.62
N LEU A 13 15.11 53.23 9.51
CA LEU A 13 14.99 52.44 8.28
C LEU A 13 15.34 50.95 8.46
N PRO A 14 16.44 50.55 9.12
CA PRO A 14 16.71 49.13 9.36
C PRO A 14 15.72 48.49 10.34
N ILE A 15 15.18 49.24 11.30
CA ILE A 15 14.12 48.76 12.20
C ILE A 15 12.84 48.48 11.39
N TRP A 16 12.44 49.40 10.51
CA TRP A 16 11.30 49.18 9.63
C TRP A 16 11.51 48.01 8.67
N GLY A 17 12.72 47.87 8.11
CA GLY A 17 13.09 46.72 7.29
C GLY A 17 12.98 45.39 8.05
N LEU A 18 13.41 45.37 9.32
CA LEU A 18 13.29 44.19 10.19
C LEU A 18 11.82 43.87 10.52
N VAL A 19 11.00 44.88 10.80
CA VAL A 19 9.56 44.69 11.06
C VAL A 19 8.85 44.11 9.84
N VAL A 20 9.14 44.61 8.64
CA VAL A 20 8.59 44.07 7.39
C VAL A 20 9.08 42.64 7.15
N LEU A 21 10.37 42.36 7.40
CA LEU A 21 10.91 41.00 7.29
C LEU A 21 10.22 40.04 8.26
N CYS A 22 10.02 40.44 9.52
CA CYS A 22 9.29 39.65 10.51
C CYS A 22 7.83 39.42 10.10
N ALA A 23 7.17 40.43 9.52
CA ALA A 23 5.80 40.28 9.02
C ALA A 23 5.72 39.30 7.84
N VAL A 24 6.68 39.32 6.91
CA VAL A 24 6.74 38.38 5.78
C VAL A 24 7.05 36.96 6.26
N ILE A 25 7.97 36.80 7.21
CA ILE A 25 8.29 35.51 7.82
C ILE A 25 7.05 34.96 8.56
N TRP A 26 6.35 35.81 9.31
CA TRP A 26 5.13 35.43 10.03
C TRP A 26 4.01 35.01 9.07
N ASP A 27 3.77 35.79 8.01
CA ASP A 27 2.79 35.46 6.97
C ASP A 27 3.15 34.15 6.26
N TRP A 28 4.43 33.94 5.95
CA TRP A 28 4.92 32.68 5.43
C TRP A 28 4.63 31.52 6.39
N PHE A 29 4.90 31.66 7.68
CA PHE A 29 4.61 30.64 8.70
C PHE A 29 3.10 30.36 8.84
N LEU A 30 2.25 31.38 8.73
CA LEU A 30 0.80 31.21 8.78
C LEU A 30 0.29 30.48 7.53
N VAL A 31 0.73 30.88 6.34
CA VAL A 31 0.26 30.29 5.08
C VAL A 31 0.82 28.88 4.88
N SER A 32 2.08 28.62 5.23
CA SER A 32 2.71 27.30 5.10
C SER A 32 2.41 26.33 6.25
N GLY A 33 2.01 26.85 7.43
CA GLY A 33 1.72 26.04 8.61
C GLY A 33 0.24 25.74 8.86
N PHE A 34 -0.71 26.59 8.42
CA PHE A 34 -2.14 26.42 8.74
C PHE A 34 -3.02 25.96 7.57
N TRP A 35 -2.53 25.99 6.33
CA TRP A 35 -3.32 25.60 5.16
C TRP A 35 -2.79 24.32 4.51
N GLN A 36 -2.75 23.24 5.29
CA GLN A 36 -2.79 21.91 4.73
C GLN A 36 -4.22 21.40 4.91
N PRO A 37 -4.96 21.07 3.83
CA PRO A 37 -6.24 20.42 4.00
C PRO A 37 -6.02 19.14 4.81
N ASP A 38 -6.83 18.92 5.84
CA ASP A 38 -6.72 17.69 6.63
C ASP A 38 -7.10 16.53 5.72
N PHE A 39 -6.09 15.83 5.19
CA PHE A 39 -6.30 14.59 4.45
C PHE A 39 -5.90 13.41 5.33
N ALA A 40 -6.79 12.44 5.43
CA ALA A 40 -6.54 11.16 6.08
C ALA A 40 -6.92 10.04 5.13
N TYR A 41 -6.28 8.89 5.30
CA TYR A 41 -6.67 7.67 4.62
C TYR A 41 -7.21 6.69 5.65
N ASP A 42 -8.43 6.21 5.43
CA ASP A 42 -8.96 5.05 6.15
C ASP A 42 -8.81 3.83 5.23
N SER A 43 -8.05 2.84 5.68
CA SER A 43 -7.78 1.62 4.91
C SER A 43 -8.43 0.43 5.58
N ARG A 44 -9.30 -0.26 4.86
CA ARG A 44 -9.96 -1.47 5.30
C ARG A 44 -9.53 -2.62 4.41
N MET A 45 -9.05 -3.69 5.01
CA MET A 45 -8.63 -4.89 4.31
C MET A 45 -9.60 -6.02 4.67
N GLU A 46 -10.15 -6.64 3.64
CA GLU A 46 -11.07 -7.76 3.76
C GLU A 46 -10.43 -8.99 3.13
N VAL A 47 -10.31 -10.07 3.90
CA VAL A 47 -9.84 -11.37 3.40
C VAL A 47 -11.06 -12.14 2.89
N LEU A 48 -11.11 -12.36 1.58
CA LEU A 48 -12.23 -13.02 0.89
C LEU A 48 -12.11 -14.54 0.94
N GLY A 49 -10.91 -15.07 1.15
CA GLY A 49 -10.67 -16.48 1.36
C GLY A 49 -9.19 -16.81 1.29
N GLU A 50 -8.85 -18.01 1.73
CA GLU A 50 -7.46 -18.45 1.89
C GLU A 50 -7.32 -19.94 1.58
N ALA A 51 -6.25 -20.29 0.87
CA ALA A 51 -5.87 -21.68 0.62
C ALA A 51 -4.51 -21.94 1.27
N VAL A 52 -4.46 -22.89 2.19
CA VAL A 52 -3.26 -23.26 2.95
C VAL A 52 -2.47 -24.33 2.20
N SER A 53 -1.14 -24.24 2.21
CA SER A 53 -0.25 -25.22 1.61
C SER A 53 -0.36 -26.58 2.33
N PRO A 54 0.05 -27.69 1.68
CA PRO A 54 0.03 -29.00 2.32
C PRO A 54 0.94 -29.10 3.56
N SER A 55 1.98 -28.26 3.66
CA SER A 55 2.82 -28.18 4.87
C SER A 55 2.18 -27.39 6.01
N GLY A 56 1.17 -26.55 5.73
CA GLY A 56 0.55 -25.66 6.70
C GLY A 56 1.33 -24.38 6.99
N GLU A 57 2.52 -24.22 6.40
CA GLU A 57 3.44 -23.10 6.68
C GLU A 57 3.16 -21.87 5.80
N LEU A 58 2.62 -22.11 4.61
CA LEU A 58 2.30 -21.07 3.64
C LEU A 58 0.81 -21.03 3.40
N SER A 59 0.30 -19.86 3.08
CA SER A 59 -1.07 -19.72 2.60
C SER A 59 -1.19 -18.63 1.56
N LEU A 60 -2.10 -18.82 0.62
CA LEU A 60 -2.40 -17.83 -0.40
C LEU A 60 -3.82 -17.32 -0.16
N SER A 61 -3.95 -16.02 0.07
CA SER A 61 -5.21 -15.36 0.39
C SER A 61 -5.63 -14.41 -0.73
N VAL A 62 -6.93 -14.33 -0.97
CA VAL A 62 -7.53 -13.32 -1.84
C VAL A 62 -8.07 -12.22 -0.96
N GLN A 63 -7.72 -11.00 -1.27
CA GLN A 63 -8.03 -9.86 -0.43
C GLN A 63 -8.58 -8.70 -1.25
N SER A 64 -9.39 -7.88 -0.59
CA SER A 64 -9.86 -6.60 -1.10
C SER A 64 -9.45 -5.51 -0.11
N ALA A 65 -8.59 -4.59 -0.56
CA ALA A 65 -8.22 -3.41 0.18
C ALA A 65 -9.05 -2.23 -0.33
N THR A 66 -9.82 -1.59 0.54
CA THR A 66 -10.50 -0.33 0.25
C THR A 66 -9.79 0.79 0.99
N ARG A 67 -9.40 1.83 0.26
CA ARG A 67 -8.77 3.03 0.80
C ARG A 67 -9.70 4.22 0.56
N ASP A 68 -10.28 4.72 1.64
CA ASP A 68 -11.11 5.91 1.64
C ASP A 68 -10.20 7.14 1.85
N LEU A 69 -10.33 8.12 0.97
CA LEU A 69 -9.72 9.44 1.13
C LEU A 69 -10.70 10.32 1.90
N ILE A 70 -10.28 10.77 3.07
CA ILE A 70 -11.04 11.69 3.92
C ILE A 70 -10.39 13.06 3.81
N THR A 71 -11.14 14.09 3.47
CA THR A 71 -10.67 15.48 3.42
C THR A 71 -11.59 16.33 4.29
N ASN A 72 -11.03 17.05 5.26
CA ASN A 72 -11.78 17.87 6.23
C ASN A 72 -12.89 17.09 6.97
N GLY A 73 -12.64 15.81 7.28
CA GLY A 73 -13.59 14.94 7.96
C GLY A 73 -14.69 14.32 7.07
N GLU A 74 -14.71 14.64 5.76
CA GLU A 74 -15.65 14.06 4.80
C GLU A 74 -14.94 13.11 3.83
N MET A 75 -15.60 12.00 3.48
CA MET A 75 -15.07 11.08 2.47
C MET A 75 -15.19 11.72 1.08
N THR A 76 -14.05 11.98 0.45
CA THR A 76 -13.95 12.62 -0.88
C THR A 76 -13.62 11.63 -2.00
N GLY A 77 -13.19 10.41 -1.66
CA GLY A 77 -12.96 9.34 -2.61
C GLY A 77 -12.83 7.98 -1.94
N SER A 78 -13.04 6.91 -2.70
CA SER A 78 -12.83 5.54 -2.25
C SER A 78 -12.21 4.74 -3.38
N PHE A 79 -11.13 4.02 -3.08
CA PHE A 79 -10.39 3.21 -4.05
C PHE A 79 -10.32 1.79 -3.54
N SER A 80 -10.93 0.85 -4.28
CA SER A 80 -10.81 -0.58 -3.98
C SER A 80 -9.77 -1.22 -4.88
N GLN A 81 -8.91 -2.04 -4.28
CA GLN A 81 -7.91 -2.83 -4.96
C GLN A 81 -7.99 -4.26 -4.46
N SER A 82 -8.21 -5.20 -5.38
CA SER A 82 -8.16 -6.61 -5.06
C SER A 82 -6.78 -7.18 -5.34
N MET A 83 -6.33 -8.11 -4.51
CA MET A 83 -5.01 -8.71 -4.63
C MET A 83 -5.02 -10.18 -4.19
N VAL A 84 -4.03 -10.91 -4.67
CA VAL A 84 -3.68 -12.23 -4.18
C VAL A 84 -2.39 -12.07 -3.37
N ALA A 85 -2.40 -12.53 -2.13
CA ALA A 85 -1.30 -12.36 -1.19
C ALA A 85 -0.81 -13.71 -0.65
N LEU A 86 0.51 -13.92 -0.70
CA LEU A 86 1.20 -15.04 -0.08
C LEU A 86 1.55 -14.68 1.35
N LYS A 87 1.14 -15.54 2.29
CA LYS A 87 1.41 -15.43 3.71
C LYS A 87 2.34 -16.56 4.16
N SER A 88 3.16 -16.23 5.14
CA SER A 88 4.09 -17.15 5.82
C SER A 88 4.29 -16.65 7.24
N GLY A 89 3.67 -17.31 8.22
CA GLY A 89 3.60 -16.79 9.59
C GLY A 89 2.89 -15.42 9.63
N GLU A 90 3.54 -14.41 10.20
CA GLU A 90 3.01 -13.04 10.30
C GLU A 90 3.29 -12.18 9.06
N ALA A 91 4.08 -12.69 8.12
CA ALA A 91 4.49 -11.93 6.95
C ALA A 91 3.52 -12.15 5.78
N GLU A 92 3.20 -11.08 5.07
CA GLU A 92 2.26 -11.10 3.93
C GLU A 92 2.83 -10.33 2.73
N TYR A 93 2.66 -10.89 1.52
CA TYR A 93 3.17 -10.34 0.27
C TYR A 93 2.15 -10.40 -0.84
N ALA A 94 1.82 -9.26 -1.44
CA ALA A 94 1.01 -9.22 -2.66
C ALA A 94 1.78 -9.87 -3.84
N VAL A 95 1.32 -11.04 -4.27
CA VAL A 95 1.87 -11.74 -5.44
C VAL A 95 1.17 -11.35 -6.73
N ALA A 96 -0.08 -10.89 -6.64
CA ALA A 96 -0.83 -10.43 -7.80
C ALA A 96 -1.80 -9.31 -7.42
N TYR A 97 -1.99 -8.36 -8.33
CA TYR A 97 -3.04 -7.34 -8.23
C TYR A 97 -4.08 -7.56 -9.32
N LEU A 98 -5.35 -7.51 -8.92
CA LEU A 98 -6.49 -7.81 -9.75
C LEU A 98 -7.13 -6.50 -10.22
N GLY A 99 -7.31 -6.38 -11.54
CA GLY A 99 -8.11 -5.35 -12.18
C GLY A 99 -9.52 -5.86 -12.38
N LEU A 100 -10.46 -5.27 -11.66
CA LEU A 100 -11.89 -5.52 -11.82
C LEU A 100 -12.52 -4.45 -12.72
N GLY A 101 -13.73 -4.71 -13.22
CA GLY A 101 -14.57 -3.67 -13.82
C GLY A 101 -14.98 -2.61 -12.81
N GLU A 102 -15.43 -1.44 -13.28
CA GLU A 102 -15.72 -0.25 -12.45
C GLU A 102 -16.73 -0.52 -11.32
N ASP A 103 -17.72 -1.38 -11.56
CA ASP A 103 -18.74 -1.79 -10.58
C ASP A 103 -18.54 -3.22 -10.06
N ASP A 104 -17.46 -3.89 -10.45
CA ASP A 104 -17.25 -5.30 -10.19
C ASP A 104 -16.45 -5.52 -8.90
N ARG A 105 -16.86 -6.50 -8.11
CA ARG A 105 -16.24 -6.84 -6.83
C ARG A 105 -16.04 -8.34 -6.74
N LEU A 106 -14.94 -8.74 -6.13
CA LEU A 106 -14.74 -10.15 -5.79
C LEU A 106 -15.69 -10.55 -4.67
N SER A 107 -16.28 -11.73 -4.84
CA SER A 107 -17.03 -12.39 -3.78
C SER A 107 -16.06 -13.19 -2.89
N PRO A 108 -16.50 -13.69 -1.73
CA PRO A 108 -15.73 -14.67 -0.98
C PRO A 108 -15.25 -15.82 -1.89
N LEU A 109 -14.02 -16.30 -1.69
CA LEU A 109 -13.33 -17.23 -2.60
C LEU A 109 -14.13 -18.52 -2.85
N GLU A 110 -14.88 -18.99 -1.86
CA GLU A 110 -15.74 -20.18 -1.97
C GLU A 110 -16.97 -19.97 -2.87
N GLN A 111 -17.34 -18.71 -3.09
CA GLN A 111 -18.53 -18.30 -3.85
C GLN A 111 -18.16 -17.66 -5.21
N ASP A 112 -16.93 -17.21 -5.36
CA ASP A 112 -16.46 -16.57 -6.60
C ASP A 112 -16.00 -17.63 -7.61
N ASP A 113 -16.75 -17.79 -8.68
CA ASP A 113 -16.44 -18.75 -9.75
C ASP A 113 -15.32 -18.25 -10.68
N ARG A 114 -14.86 -17.01 -10.54
CA ARG A 114 -13.81 -16.43 -11.41
C ARG A 114 -12.41 -16.70 -10.91
N LEU A 115 -12.24 -17.11 -9.66
CA LEU A 115 -10.92 -17.32 -9.06
C LEU A 115 -10.91 -18.57 -8.20
N ALA A 116 -9.91 -19.42 -8.39
CA ALA A 116 -9.69 -20.59 -7.55
C ALA A 116 -8.20 -20.74 -7.27
N ILE A 117 -7.87 -21.17 -6.06
CA ILE A 117 -6.49 -21.39 -5.63
C ILE A 117 -6.34 -22.86 -5.25
N SER A 118 -5.30 -23.50 -5.78
CA SER A 118 -4.96 -24.88 -5.44
C SER A 118 -3.45 -25.06 -5.34
N TRP A 119 -2.99 -25.69 -4.27
CA TRP A 119 -1.58 -26.03 -4.11
C TRP A 119 -1.24 -27.31 -4.88
N ALA A 120 -0.20 -27.25 -5.70
CA ALA A 120 0.35 -28.41 -6.43
C ALA A 120 1.45 -29.12 -5.64
N SER A 121 2.21 -28.39 -4.83
CA SER A 121 3.20 -28.89 -3.87
C SER A 121 3.27 -27.96 -2.65
N ASN A 122 4.21 -28.18 -1.73
CA ASN A 122 4.42 -27.31 -0.56
C ASN A 122 4.83 -25.87 -0.95
N ASP A 123 5.42 -25.71 -2.12
CA ASP A 123 6.11 -24.52 -2.62
C ASP A 123 5.62 -24.11 -4.02
N ARG A 124 4.59 -24.77 -4.57
CA ARG A 124 3.98 -24.41 -5.85
C ARG A 124 2.49 -24.31 -5.73
N VAL A 125 1.94 -23.16 -6.10
CA VAL A 125 0.51 -22.86 -6.09
C VAL A 125 0.03 -22.49 -7.48
N VAL A 126 -1.16 -22.95 -7.82
CA VAL A 126 -1.85 -22.67 -9.08
C VAL A 126 -3.06 -21.79 -8.78
N VAL A 127 -3.05 -20.58 -9.34
CA VAL A 127 -4.16 -19.64 -9.32
C VAL A 127 -4.90 -19.78 -10.65
N THR A 128 -6.05 -20.44 -10.61
CA THR A 128 -6.91 -20.58 -11.79
C THR A 128 -7.88 -19.41 -11.84
N HIS A 129 -7.99 -18.74 -12.99
CA HIS A 129 -8.84 -17.56 -13.14
C HIS A 129 -9.70 -17.56 -14.40
N CYS A 130 -10.81 -16.83 -14.38
CA CYS A 130 -11.68 -16.57 -15.52
C CYS A 130 -12.24 -15.14 -15.48
N GLY A 131 -12.24 -14.41 -16.60
CA GLY A 131 -12.81 -13.06 -16.65
C GLY A 131 -12.10 -12.02 -15.77
N LEU A 132 -10.95 -12.34 -15.18
CA LEU A 132 -10.16 -11.43 -14.34
C LEU A 132 -8.95 -10.91 -15.11
N ARG A 133 -8.66 -9.62 -14.94
CA ARG A 133 -7.41 -9.01 -15.38
C ARG A 133 -6.44 -8.98 -14.21
N PHE A 134 -5.18 -9.32 -14.47
CA PHE A 134 -4.11 -9.07 -13.52
C PHE A 134 -3.34 -7.82 -13.95
N THR A 135 -3.32 -6.81 -13.10
CA THR A 135 -2.58 -5.57 -13.35
C THR A 135 -1.10 -5.76 -13.04
N SER A 136 -0.76 -6.64 -12.11
CA SER A 136 0.61 -7.04 -11.79
C SER A 136 0.61 -8.48 -11.28
N MET A 137 1.62 -9.27 -11.64
CA MET A 137 1.77 -10.68 -11.24
C MET A 137 3.23 -11.00 -10.97
N GLN A 138 3.49 -11.80 -9.94
CA GLN A 138 4.77 -12.41 -9.64
C GLN A 138 4.63 -13.93 -9.75
N ASN A 139 5.44 -14.55 -10.60
CA ASN A 139 5.40 -16.00 -10.85
C ASN A 139 6.30 -16.80 -9.90
N ALA A 140 7.21 -16.13 -9.21
CA ALA A 140 8.10 -16.75 -8.22
C ALA A 140 8.44 -15.74 -7.14
N VAL A 141 8.38 -16.19 -5.89
CA VAL A 141 8.67 -15.43 -4.68
C VAL A 141 9.77 -16.16 -3.93
N THR A 142 10.95 -15.56 -3.85
CA THR A 142 12.02 -16.09 -3.01
C THR A 142 11.82 -15.59 -1.59
N LEU A 143 11.61 -16.52 -0.67
CA LEU A 143 11.37 -16.35 0.75
C LEU A 143 12.67 -16.64 1.54
N ARG A 144 13.06 -15.75 2.46
CA ARG A 144 14.28 -15.82 3.29
C ARG A 144 14.04 -15.79 4.81
N GLU A 145 14.22 -16.89 5.52
CA GLU A 145 13.97 -16.95 6.99
C GLU A 145 14.71 -15.89 7.82
N ASP A 146 15.87 -15.40 7.35
CA ASP A 146 16.61 -14.29 7.95
C ASP A 146 16.79 -13.17 6.90
N ALA A 147 16.03 -12.09 7.06
CA ALA A 147 16.00 -10.96 6.14
C ALA A 147 17.26 -10.08 6.23
N ASP A 148 17.97 -10.09 7.36
CA ASP A 148 19.15 -9.27 7.61
C ASP A 148 20.44 -9.97 7.15
N ALA A 149 20.47 -11.30 7.15
CA ALA A 149 21.58 -12.07 6.63
C ALA A 149 21.50 -12.19 5.10
N VAL A 150 22.25 -11.36 4.36
CA VAL A 150 22.41 -11.43 2.88
C VAL A 150 22.81 -12.83 2.39
N THR A 151 23.41 -13.65 3.25
CA THR A 151 23.84 -15.03 2.99
C THR A 151 22.94 -16.11 3.60
N SER A 152 21.72 -15.79 4.07
CA SER A 152 20.82 -16.79 4.66
C SER A 152 20.75 -18.04 3.76
N PRO A 153 21.18 -19.22 4.26
CA PRO A 153 21.31 -20.42 3.44
C PRO A 153 19.95 -21.06 3.14
N VAL A 154 18.91 -20.71 3.90
CA VAL A 154 17.54 -21.22 3.70
C VAL A 154 16.77 -20.20 2.88
N ARG A 155 16.75 -20.43 1.56
CA ARG A 155 15.87 -19.73 0.62
C ARG A 155 14.81 -20.70 0.18
N GLN A 156 13.55 -20.42 0.51
CA GLN A 156 12.42 -21.14 -0.05
C GLN A 156 11.96 -20.39 -1.29
N VAL A 157 11.80 -21.06 -2.42
CA VAL A 157 11.23 -20.42 -3.62
C VAL A 157 9.80 -20.91 -3.74
N VAL A 158 8.85 -19.98 -3.74
CA VAL A 158 7.44 -20.29 -3.95
C VAL A 158 7.05 -19.91 -5.37
N GLU A 159 6.68 -20.90 -6.16
CA GLU A 159 6.19 -20.72 -7.53
C GLU A 159 4.68 -20.46 -7.53
N VAL A 160 4.27 -19.40 -8.22
CA VAL A 160 2.86 -19.03 -8.41
C VAL A 160 2.54 -19.12 -9.89
N GLU A 161 1.76 -20.13 -10.26
CA GLU A 161 1.31 -20.33 -11.63
C GLU A 161 -0.07 -19.72 -11.81
N TYR A 162 -0.19 -18.76 -12.73
CA TYR A 162 -1.48 -18.18 -13.13
C TYR A 162 -1.99 -18.90 -14.37
N ARG A 163 -3.11 -19.59 -14.23
CA ARG A 163 -3.72 -20.36 -15.31
C ARG A 163 -5.12 -19.86 -15.62
N ARG A 164 -5.36 -19.45 -16.86
CA ARG A 164 -6.73 -19.19 -17.31
C ARG A 164 -7.51 -20.51 -17.38
N ARG A 165 -8.75 -20.53 -16.89
CA ARG A 165 -9.61 -21.72 -16.97
C ARG A 165 -9.98 -22.03 -18.43
N ASP A 166 -9.95 -23.30 -18.81
CA ASP A 166 -10.14 -23.74 -20.20
C ASP A 166 -11.57 -23.49 -20.74
N ASP A 167 -12.58 -23.55 -19.87
CA ASP A 167 -13.99 -23.27 -20.17
C ASP A 167 -14.36 -21.78 -19.99
N CYS A 168 -13.37 -20.91 -19.80
CA CYS A 168 -13.61 -19.50 -19.54
C CYS A 168 -14.05 -18.73 -20.80
N GLY A 169 -15.35 -18.52 -20.95
CA GLY A 169 -15.93 -17.67 -22.00
C GLY A 169 -15.85 -16.16 -21.72
N GLN A 170 -15.55 -15.74 -20.49
CA GLN A 170 -15.51 -14.33 -20.11
C GLN A 170 -14.20 -13.66 -20.56
N ALA A 171 -14.31 -12.50 -21.19
CA ALA A 171 -13.17 -11.65 -21.50
C ALA A 171 -12.70 -10.91 -20.23
N PRO A 172 -11.38 -10.73 -20.02
CA PRO A 172 -10.90 -9.89 -18.94
C PRO A 172 -11.26 -8.41 -19.18
N PRO A 173 -11.43 -7.59 -18.14
CA PRO A 173 -11.63 -6.15 -18.26
C PRO A 173 -10.53 -5.49 -19.09
N GLU A 174 -10.86 -4.43 -19.82
CA GLU A 174 -9.87 -3.68 -20.59
C GLU A 174 -8.84 -2.96 -19.70
N GLY A 175 -7.64 -2.75 -20.26
CA GLY A 175 -6.58 -1.97 -19.64
C GLY A 175 -5.22 -2.71 -19.60
N PRO A 176 -4.16 -2.03 -19.15
CA PRO A 176 -2.82 -2.61 -19.13
C PRO A 176 -2.74 -3.80 -18.16
N SER A 177 -1.98 -4.81 -18.56
CA SER A 177 -1.60 -5.97 -17.74
C SER A 177 -0.08 -6.06 -17.69
N PHE A 178 0.51 -6.13 -16.49
CA PHE A 178 1.95 -6.30 -16.33
C PHE A 178 2.26 -7.69 -15.77
N SER A 179 3.16 -8.40 -16.45
CA SER A 179 3.76 -9.63 -15.94
C SER A 179 5.14 -9.30 -15.41
N LEU A 180 5.37 -9.43 -14.10
CA LEU A 180 6.71 -9.36 -13.52
C LEU A 180 7.26 -10.77 -13.38
N THR A 181 8.41 -11.00 -14.00
CA THR A 181 9.11 -12.28 -13.92
C THR A 181 10.14 -12.19 -12.79
N ALA A 182 9.82 -12.83 -11.66
CA ALA A 182 10.66 -13.03 -10.47
C ALA A 182 11.06 -11.76 -9.68
N GLY A 183 10.87 -11.80 -8.36
CA GLY A 183 11.37 -10.81 -7.41
C GLY A 183 11.95 -11.50 -6.18
N ASP A 184 13.07 -10.97 -5.65
CA ASP A 184 13.55 -11.34 -4.32
C ASP A 184 12.58 -10.75 -3.28
N VAL A 185 11.95 -11.60 -2.47
CA VAL A 185 11.02 -11.16 -1.44
C VAL A 185 11.68 -11.28 -0.07
N ARG A 186 11.77 -10.14 0.62
CA ARG A 186 12.32 -10.08 1.98
C ARG A 186 11.17 -10.30 2.95
N PHE A 187 11.32 -11.27 3.85
CA PHE A 187 10.35 -11.43 4.93
C PHE A 187 10.51 -10.32 5.96
N TYR A 188 9.67 -9.30 5.86
CA TYR A 188 9.40 -8.42 6.97
C TYR A 188 8.27 -9.06 7.78
N GLY A 189 8.60 -9.63 8.94
CA GLY A 189 7.65 -9.69 10.04
C GLY A 189 7.39 -8.26 10.51
N GLN A 190 6.52 -7.54 9.82
CA GLN A 190 6.00 -6.27 10.33
C GLN A 190 4.77 -6.60 11.15
N THR A 191 4.96 -6.71 12.47
CA THR A 191 3.89 -6.34 13.39
C THR A 191 3.52 -4.90 13.03
N SER A 192 2.35 -4.72 12.42
CA SER A 192 1.73 -3.41 12.35
C SER A 192 1.42 -3.00 13.78
N HIS A 193 2.39 -2.36 14.45
CA HIS A 193 2.08 -1.53 15.59
C HIS A 193 1.20 -0.41 15.05
N SER A 194 -0.11 -0.56 15.18
CA SER A 194 -0.99 0.59 15.33
C SER A 194 -0.49 1.30 16.59
N VAL A 195 0.43 2.25 16.43
CA VAL A 195 0.79 3.17 17.49
C VAL A 195 -0.47 4.02 17.69
N GLN A 196 -1.34 3.56 18.58
CA GLN A 196 -2.23 4.48 19.27
C GLN A 196 -1.31 5.32 20.16
N VAL A 197 -0.85 6.46 19.63
CA VAL A 197 -0.34 7.54 20.46
C VAL A 197 -1.55 8.04 21.23
N ARG A 198 -1.75 7.47 22.42
CA ARG A 198 -2.66 8.06 23.40
C ARG A 198 -1.93 9.29 23.92
N GLU A 199 -2.34 10.44 23.40
CA GLU A 199 -1.91 11.73 23.92
C GLU A 199 -2.38 11.85 25.37
N GLY A 200 -1.42 11.90 26.28
CA GLY A 200 -1.67 11.97 27.71
C GLY A 200 -0.81 10.99 28.49
N ASP A 201 0.51 11.19 28.45
CA ASP A 201 1.37 11.01 29.63
C ASP A 201 2.79 11.46 29.30
N THR A 202 3.13 12.70 29.69
CA THR A 202 4.45 13.05 30.22
C THR A 202 4.41 14.47 30.79
N PRO A 203 5.23 14.81 31.80
CA PRO A 203 5.98 13.99 32.76
C PRO A 203 5.40 14.01 34.19
#